data_AF-A0A934V4B1-F1
#
_entry.id   AF-A0A934V4B1-F1
#
_cell.length_a   1.000
_cell.length_b   1.000
_cell.length_c   1.000
_cell.angle_alpha   90.00
_cell.angle_beta   90.00
_cell.angle_gamma   90.00
#
_symmetry.space_group_name_H-M   'P 1'
#
loop_
_entity.id
_entity.type
_entity.pdbx_description
1 polymer ?
#
loop_
_entity_poly.entity_id
_entity_poly.type
_entity_poly.pdbx_seq_one_letter_code
_entity_poly.pdbx_strand_id
1 'polypeptide(L)' 'MSEWDKAREVQTLKQAHEVLSGLRPGDGEPLAVWRDYYLRSSAVYARIAEIDRGHHHEALYWSGREKRKAEEIKQPQ' A
#
# COMPACT_ATOMS: atom_id res chain seq x y z
N MET A 1 7.72 12.78 -12.50
CA MET A 1 7.58 11.46 -11.85
C MET A 1 6.29 11.47 -11.08
N SER A 2 5.44 10.47 -11.27
CA SER A 2 4.23 10.28 -10.48
C SER A 2 4.62 10.02 -9.01
N GLU A 3 3.76 10.37 -8.07
CA GLU A 3 3.96 10.02 -6.66
C GLU A 3 4.02 8.49 -6.46
N TRP A 4 3.38 7.71 -7.33
CA TRP A 4 3.51 6.26 -7.39
C TRP A 4 4.88 5.77 -7.88
N ASP A 5 5.61 6.57 -8.66
CA ASP A 5 6.97 6.22 -9.07
C ASP A 5 7.91 6.29 -7.86
N LYS A 6 7.75 7.32 -7.01
CA LYS A 6 8.47 7.42 -5.72
C LYS A 6 8.18 6.20 -4.83
N ALA A 7 6.93 5.74 -4.77
CA ALA A 7 6.55 4.55 -4.00
C ALA A 7 7.22 3.26 -4.51
N ARG A 8 7.60 3.19 -5.79
CA ARG A 8 8.34 2.04 -6.36
C ARG A 8 9.83 2.08 -6.08
N GLU A 9 10.37 3.25 -5.74
CA GLU A 9 11.79 3.44 -5.47
C GLU A 9 12.16 3.25 -3.99
N VAL A 10 11.18 3.25 -3.08
CA VAL A 10 11.42 3.02 -1.65
C VAL A 10 12.08 1.66 -1.40
N GLN A 11 12.94 1.62 -0.38
CA GLN A 11 13.72 0.42 -0.03
C GLN A 11 13.54 -0.02 1.42
N THR A 12 12.90 0.80 2.26
CA THR A 12 12.62 0.46 3.66
C THR A 12 11.14 0.54 3.98
N LEU A 13 10.71 -0.17 5.01
CA LEU A 13 9.33 -0.10 5.49
C LEU A 13 8.94 1.32 5.91
N LYS A 14 9.85 2.05 6.56
CA LYS A 14 9.65 3.44 6.96
C LYS A 14 9.35 4.35 5.76
N GLN A 15 10.15 4.27 4.70
CA GLN A 15 9.92 5.07 3.49
C GLN A 15 8.60 4.73 2.82
N ALA A 16 8.22 3.44 2.81
CA ALA A 16 6.92 3.03 2.28
C ALA A 16 5.77 3.67 3.07
N HIS A 17 5.83 3.69 4.41
CA HIS A 17 4.83 4.37 5.22
C HIS A 17 4.72 5.86 4.91
N GLU A 18 5.85 6.57 4.84
CA GLU A 18 5.88 8.01 4.56
C GLU A 18 5.24 8.33 3.20
N VAL A 19 5.66 7.63 2.14
CA VAL A 19 5.15 7.88 0.78
C VAL A 19 3.68 7.49 0.65
N LEU A 20 3.28 6.32 1.14
CA LEU A 20 1.90 5.85 1.01
C LEU A 20 0.92 6.70 1.82
N SER A 21 1.35 7.24 2.97
CA SER A 21 0.51 8.17 3.75
C SER A 21 0.21 9.46 2.98
N GLY A 22 1.15 9.96 2.18
CA GLY A 22 0.94 11.11 1.29
C GLY A 22 0.04 10.81 0.09
N LEU A 23 -0.01 9.55 -0.35
CA LEU A 23 -0.83 9.07 -1.46
C LEU A 23 -2.27 8.69 -1.07
N ARG A 24 -2.59 8.76 0.22
CA ARG A 24 -3.89 8.32 0.74
C ARG A 24 -5.03 9.15 0.12
N PRO A 25 -6.07 8.53 -0.46
CA PRO A 25 -7.21 9.26 -0.99
C PRO A 25 -7.94 10.06 0.10
N GLY A 26 -8.62 11.14 -0.31
CA GLY A 26 -9.48 11.90 0.58
C GLY A 26 -10.75 11.13 1.00
N ASP A 27 -11.36 11.55 2.10
CA ASP A 27 -12.51 10.83 2.69
C ASP A 27 -13.76 10.82 1.78
N GLY A 28 -13.87 11.77 0.84
CA GLY A 28 -14.96 11.83 -0.14
C GLY A 28 -14.64 11.15 -1.48
N GLU A 29 -13.44 10.60 -1.66
CA GLU A 29 -13.04 9.99 -2.93
C GLU A 29 -13.84 8.71 -3.23
N PRO A 30 -14.11 8.40 -4.50
CA PRO A 30 -14.83 7.19 -4.88
C PRO A 30 -14.16 5.93 -4.35
N LEU A 31 -14.97 4.93 -4.00
CA LEU A 31 -14.49 3.63 -3.54
C LEU A 31 -13.52 2.96 -4.52
N ALA A 32 -13.66 3.22 -5.82
CA ALA A 32 -12.73 2.73 -6.84
C ALA A 32 -11.30 3.29 -6.65
N VAL A 33 -11.17 4.55 -6.24
CA VAL A 33 -9.88 5.21 -5.95
C VAL A 33 -9.25 4.61 -4.70
N TRP A 34 -10.05 4.42 -3.64
CA TRP A 34 -9.62 3.71 -2.43
C TRP A 34 -9.14 2.29 -2.73
N ARG A 35 -9.88 1.56 -3.56
CA ARG A 35 -9.51 0.21 -3.98
C ARG A 35 -8.16 0.19 -4.71
N ASP A 36 -7.95 1.08 -5.67
CA ASP A 36 -6.69 1.16 -6.41
C ASP A 36 -5.52 1.52 -5.48
N TYR A 37 -5.71 2.48 -4.57
CA TYR A 37 -4.74 2.81 -3.54
C TYR A 37 -4.35 1.60 -2.69
N TYR A 38 -5.33 0.82 -2.21
CA TYR A 38 -5.07 -0.35 -1.38
C TYR A 38 -4.33 -1.47 -2.13
N LEU A 39 -4.69 -1.72 -3.39
CA LEU A 39 -4.01 -2.72 -4.22
C LEU A 39 -2.56 -2.33 -4.50
N ARG A 40 -2.32 -1.07 -4.85
CA ARG A 40 -0.96 -0.59 -5.12
C ARG A 40 -0.11 -0.53 -3.85
N SER A 41 -0.68 -0.10 -2.72
CA SER A 41 -0.03 -0.14 -1.41
C SER A 41 0.38 -1.55 -1.02
N SER A 42 -0.51 -2.54 -1.22
CA SER A 42 -0.21 -3.95 -0.99
C SER A 42 1.01 -4.42 -1.79
N ALA A 43 1.08 -4.08 -3.08
CA ALA A 43 2.21 -4.42 -3.94
C ALA A 43 3.54 -3.77 -3.48
N VAL A 44 3.50 -2.51 -3.03
CA VAL A 44 4.69 -1.82 -2.49
C VAL A 44 5.19 -2.53 -1.23
N TYR A 45 4.31 -2.84 -0.28
CA TYR A 45 4.71 -3.55 0.94
C TYR A 45 5.21 -4.98 0.66
N ALA A 46 4.60 -5.69 -0.30
CA ALA A 46 5.09 -7.02 -0.70
C ALA A 46 6.52 -6.96 -1.25
N ARG A 47 6.83 -5.96 -2.09
CA ARG A 47 8.20 -5.74 -2.59
C ARG A 47 9.16 -5.39 -1.45
N ILE A 48 8.74 -4.54 -0.51
CA ILE A 48 9.58 -4.16 0.64
C ILE A 48 9.89 -5.35 1.54
N ALA A 49 8.97 -6.30 1.70
CA ALA A 49 9.24 -7.52 2.46
C ALA A 49 10.45 -8.31 1.93
N GLU A 50 10.71 -8.24 0.61
CA GLU A 50 11.86 -8.90 -0.02
C GLU A 50 13.15 -8.08 0.08
N ILE A 51 13.06 -6.74 0.17
CA ILE A 51 14.21 -5.82 0.19
C ILE A 51 14.67 -5.56 1.62
N ASP A 52 13.77 -5.10 2.49
CA ASP A 52 14.02 -4.77 3.89
C ASP A 52 13.76 -5.99 4.77
N ARG A 53 14.67 -6.97 4.68
CA ARG A 53 14.49 -8.27 5.37
C ARG A 53 14.42 -8.16 6.89
N GLY A 54 14.90 -7.06 7.48
CA GLY A 54 14.73 -6.77 8.92
C GLY A 54 13.28 -6.53 9.32
N HIS A 55 12.45 -6.05 8.38
CA HIS A 55 11.03 -5.79 8.57
C HIS A 55 10.14 -6.73 7.74
N HIS A 56 10.69 -7.85 7.24
CA HIS A 56 10.00 -8.76 6.32
C HIS A 56 8.57 -9.11 6.77
N HIS A 57 8.42 -9.60 8.00
CA HIS A 57 7.12 -10.02 8.53
C HIS A 57 6.14 -8.86 8.69
N GLU A 58 6.64 -7.69 9.09
CA GLU A 58 5.82 -6.50 9.24
C GLU A 58 5.34 -5.98 7.87
N ALA A 59 6.23 -5.94 6.89
CA ALA A 59 5.88 -5.58 5.52
C ALA A 59 4.86 -6.56 4.91
N LEU A 60 4.99 -7.88 5.14
CA LEU A 60 3.98 -8.85 4.73
C LEU A 60 2.63 -8.65 5.43
N TYR A 61 2.64 -8.31 6.72
CA TYR A 61 1.41 -7.97 7.45
C TYR A 61 0.69 -6.80 6.79
N TRP A 62 1.39 -5.71 6.49
CA TRP A 62 0.82 -4.54 5.83
C TRP A 62 0.32 -4.88 4.43
N SER A 63 1.10 -5.62 3.64
CA SER A 63 0.69 -6.07 2.31
C SER A 63 -0.64 -6.83 2.35
N GLY A 64 -0.78 -7.78 3.29
CA GLY A 64 -1.99 -8.56 3.47
C GLY A 64 -3.18 -7.72 3.96
N ARG A 65 -2.93 -6.78 4.88
CA ARG A 65 -3.97 -5.86 5.39
C ARG A 65 -4.54 -4.99 4.27
N GLU A 66 -3.69 -4.36 3.47
CA GLU A 66 -4.14 -3.47 2.40
C GLU A 66 -4.88 -4.29 1.31
N LYS A 67 -4.42 -5.51 1.01
CA LYS A 67 -5.14 -6.41 0.10
C LYS A 67 -6.56 -6.74 0.60
N ARG A 68 -6.72 -7.08 1.88
CA ARG A 68 -8.04 -7.35 2.47
C ARG A 68 -8.98 -6.15 2.36
N LYS A 69 -8.50 -4.94 2.66
CA LYS A 69 -9.30 -3.72 2.48
C LYS A 69 -9.74 -3.50 1.03
N ALA A 70 -8.85 -3.77 0.06
CA ALA A 70 -9.23 -3.71 -1.34
C ALA A 70 -10.31 -4.74 -1.69
N GLU A 71 -10.26 -5.94 -1.11
CA GLU A 71 -11.25 -7.00 -1.33
C GLU A 71 -12.61 -6.64 -0.73
N GLU A 72 -12.64 -6.07 0.48
CA GLU A 72 -13.85 -5.59 1.16
C GLU A 72 -14.62 -4.55 0.34
N ILE A 73 -13.93 -3.67 -0.39
CA ILE A 73 -14.58 -2.66 -1.25
C ILE A 73 -15.40 -3.27 -2.43
N LYS A 74 -15.21 -4.57 -2.73
CA LYS A 74 -15.97 -5.27 -3.79
C LYS A 74 -17.15 -6.09 -3.27
N GLN A 75 -17.23 -6.34 -1.97
CA GLN A 75 -18.31 -7.14 -1.42
C GLN A 75 -19.31 -6.19 -0.74
N PRO A 76 -20.56 -6.07 -1.24
CA PRO A 76 -21.62 -5.71 -0.32
C PRO A 76 -21.64 -6.78 0.77
N GLN A 77 -21.64 -6.34 2.03
CA GLN A 77 -21.91 -7.22 3.16
C GLN A 77 -23.28 -7.88 3.00
#